data_AF-A0A942BDT7-F1
#
_entry.id   AF-A0A942BDT7-F1
#
_cell.length_a   1.000
_cell.length_b   1.000
_cell.length_c   1.000
_cell.angle_alpha   90.00
_cell.angle_beta   90.00
_cell.angle_gamma   90.00
#
_symmetry.space_group_name_H-M   'P 1'
#
loop_
_entity.id
_entity.type
_entity.pdbx_description
1 polymer ?
#
loop_
_entity_poly.entity_id
_entity_poly.type
_entity_poly.pdbx_seq_one_letter_code
_entity_poly.pdbx_strand_id
1 'polypeptide(L)'
;MRKSYLLPSLALIAIVGCAPKNKLLGTWESTVAAGPASVTTTTTYKDDGSFNASVEIKGGPVPTKASYTGTYKLDKDDLTTTVDPKTVVLDPPDDNFKNMVVGSLKSQTAKLSWNGESQFSIPAGPMTVVFNKK
;
A
#
# COMPACT_ATOMS: atom_id res chain seq x y z
N MET A 1 45.50 -34.31 36.09
CA MET A 1 44.97 -32.95 35.85
C MET A 1 43.96 -33.02 34.71
N ARG A 2 42.66 -33.00 34.99
CA ARG A 2 41.60 -32.91 33.95
C ARG A 2 40.89 -31.57 34.15
N LYS A 3 41.08 -30.65 33.19
CA LYS A 3 40.36 -29.38 33.14
C LYS A 3 39.00 -29.63 32.48
N SER A 4 37.93 -29.64 33.28
CA SER A 4 36.57 -29.58 32.78
C SER A 4 36.21 -28.10 32.55
N TYR A 5 36.12 -27.69 31.29
CA TYR A 5 35.60 -26.37 30.93
C TYR A 5 34.07 -26.42 30.97
N LEU A 6 33.50 -25.76 31.98
CA LEU A 6 32.10 -25.32 32.00
C LEU A 6 31.92 -24.28 30.89
N LEU A 7 31.22 -24.64 29.82
CA LEU A 7 30.68 -23.65 28.87
C LEU A 7 29.41 -23.06 29.49
N PRO A 8 29.35 -21.73 29.73
CA PRO A 8 28.10 -21.10 30.12
C PRO A 8 27.15 -21.11 28.91
N SER A 9 26.02 -21.81 29.05
CA SER A 9 24.93 -21.75 28.08
C SER A 9 24.38 -20.33 28.04
N LEU A 10 24.73 -19.58 26.98
CA LEU A 10 24.16 -18.27 26.67
C LEU A 10 22.70 -18.50 26.24
N ALA A 11 21.77 -18.35 27.18
CA ALA A 11 20.35 -18.28 26.86
C ALA A 11 20.07 -16.93 26.18
N LEU A 12 19.93 -16.96 24.85
CA LEU A 12 19.48 -15.82 24.07
C LEU A 12 17.98 -15.61 24.35
N ILE A 13 17.64 -14.76 25.32
CA ILE A 13 16.26 -14.31 25.54
C ILE A 13 15.91 -13.37 24.38
N ALA A 14 15.32 -13.93 23.32
CA ALA A 14 14.68 -13.15 22.28
C ALA A 14 13.43 -12.49 22.91
N ILE A 15 13.58 -11.23 23.33
CA ILE A 15 12.43 -10.36 23.61
C ILE A 15 11.76 -10.14 22.26
N VAL A 16 10.81 -11.00 21.91
CA VAL A 16 9.86 -10.76 20.83
C VAL A 16 8.95 -9.65 21.35
N GLY A 17 9.46 -8.41 21.30
CA GLY A 17 8.65 -7.23 21.48
C GLY A 17 7.60 -7.28 20.40
N CYS A 18 6.35 -7.53 20.78
CA CYS A 18 5.19 -7.28 19.94
C CYS A 18 5.19 -5.80 19.59
N ALA A 19 5.93 -5.43 18.54
CA ALA A 19 5.76 -4.14 17.89
C ALA A 19 4.26 -4.00 17.57
N PRO A 20 3.64 -2.84 17.85
CA PRO A 20 2.23 -2.64 17.56
C PRO A 20 1.97 -3.03 16.10
N LYS A 21 1.06 -3.99 15.91
CA LYS A 21 0.73 -4.55 14.59
C LYS A 21 0.31 -3.40 13.70
N ASN A 22 1.04 -3.17 12.61
CA ASN A 22 0.73 -2.13 11.64
C ASN A 22 -0.70 -2.36 11.11
N LYS A 23 -1.63 -1.46 11.48
CA LYS A 23 -3.06 -1.57 11.14
C LYS A 23 -3.32 -1.53 9.64
N LEU A 24 -2.39 -0.95 8.88
CA LEU A 24 -2.44 -0.84 7.43
C LEU A 24 -2.25 -2.18 6.72
N LEU A 25 -1.69 -3.19 7.37
CA LEU A 25 -1.46 -4.49 6.76
C LEU A 25 -2.76 -5.16 6.29
N GLY A 26 -2.68 -5.75 5.10
CA GLY A 26 -3.79 -6.41 4.42
C GLY A 26 -4.24 -5.67 3.16
N THR A 27 -5.38 -6.12 2.64
CA THR A 27 -5.97 -5.60 1.40
C THR A 27 -7.07 -4.59 1.69
N TRP A 28 -7.04 -3.51 0.95
CA TRP A 28 -7.94 -2.37 1.08
C TRP A 28 -8.51 -2.01 -0.27
N GLU A 29 -9.78 -1.64 -0.31
CA GLU A 29 -10.47 -1.24 -1.52
C GLU A 29 -11.11 0.13 -1.34
N SER A 30 -10.93 1.01 -2.32
CA SER A 30 -11.69 2.25 -2.45
C SER A 30 -12.41 2.29 -3.79
N THR A 31 -13.55 2.96 -3.82
CA THR A 31 -14.27 3.25 -5.05
C THR A 31 -14.63 4.73 -5.07
N VAL A 32 -14.31 5.40 -6.18
CA VAL A 32 -14.55 6.82 -6.40
C VAL A 32 -15.33 6.99 -7.69
N ALA A 33 -16.38 7.81 -7.67
CA ALA A 33 -17.07 8.24 -8.88
C ALA A 33 -16.32 9.42 -9.53
N ALA A 34 -16.08 9.34 -10.83
CA ALA A 34 -15.46 10.37 -11.65
C ALA A 34 -16.37 10.66 -12.85
N GLY A 35 -17.40 11.48 -12.62
CA GLY A 35 -18.46 11.72 -13.60
C GLY A 35 -19.23 10.42 -13.92
N PRO A 36 -19.37 10.04 -15.21
CA PRO A 36 -20.03 8.78 -15.58
C PRO A 36 -19.16 7.53 -15.32
N ALA A 37 -17.87 7.73 -14.99
CA ALA A 37 -16.94 6.64 -14.73
C ALA A 37 -16.82 6.34 -13.22
N SER A 38 -16.43 5.11 -12.90
CA SER A 38 -16.06 4.69 -11.54
C SER A 38 -14.64 4.16 -11.53
N VAL A 39 -13.84 4.60 -10.57
CA VAL A 39 -12.47 4.13 -10.34
C VAL A 39 -12.45 3.30 -9.06
N THR A 40 -12.12 2.02 -9.19
CA THR A 40 -11.92 1.11 -8.06
C THR A 40 -10.43 0.87 -7.88
N THR A 41 -9.90 1.13 -6.69
CA THR A 41 -8.51 0.88 -6.35
C THR A 41 -8.44 -0.16 -5.25
N THR A 42 -7.77 -1.27 -5.51
CA THR A 42 -7.42 -2.28 -4.49
C THR A 42 -5.92 -2.19 -4.21
N THR A 43 -5.55 -2.08 -2.94
CA THR A 43 -4.15 -2.01 -2.49
C THR A 43 -3.90 -3.01 -1.38
N THR A 44 -2.84 -3.79 -1.48
CA THR A 44 -2.39 -4.74 -0.45
C THR A 44 -1.06 -4.29 0.12
N TYR A 45 -1.03 -3.96 1.41
CA TYR A 45 0.18 -3.58 2.14
C TYR A 45 0.75 -4.79 2.88
N LYS A 46 2.06 -5.03 2.73
CA LYS A 46 2.80 -6.15 3.32
C LYS A 46 3.68 -5.71 4.47
N ASP A 47 4.08 -6.66 5.31
CA ASP A 47 4.91 -6.44 6.50
C ASP A 47 6.35 -6.02 6.15
N ASP A 48 6.85 -6.43 4.98
CA ASP A 48 8.15 -6.04 4.42
C ASP A 48 8.24 -4.58 3.94
N GLY A 49 7.15 -3.80 4.08
CA GLY A 49 7.10 -2.41 3.62
C GLY A 49 6.84 -2.25 2.12
N SER A 50 6.50 -3.33 1.41
CA SER A 50 6.04 -3.28 0.01
C SER A 50 4.52 -3.24 -0.09
N PHE A 51 4.03 -2.80 -1.25
CA PHE A 51 2.61 -2.92 -1.59
C PHE A 51 2.40 -3.30 -3.06
N ASN A 52 1.23 -3.88 -3.32
CA ASN A 52 0.70 -4.11 -4.67
C ASN A 52 -0.61 -3.36 -4.80
N ALA A 53 -0.82 -2.68 -5.92
CA ALA A 53 -2.08 -1.99 -6.21
C ALA A 53 -2.61 -2.38 -7.59
N SER A 54 -3.93 -2.42 -7.69
CA SER A 54 -4.65 -2.54 -8.95
C SER A 54 -5.75 -1.50 -9.00
N VAL A 55 -5.89 -0.85 -10.16
CA VAL A 55 -6.92 0.14 -10.43
C VAL A 55 -7.78 -0.37 -11.57
N GLU A 56 -9.09 -0.26 -11.45
CA GLU A 56 -10.05 -0.57 -12.50
C GLU A 56 -10.93 0.65 -12.74
N ILE A 57 -10.95 1.12 -13.99
CA ILE A 57 -11.77 2.25 -14.44
C ILE A 57 -12.89 1.69 -15.32
N LYS A 58 -14.14 1.86 -14.87
CA LYS A 58 -15.36 1.47 -15.60
C LYS A 58 -16.18 2.70 -15.99
N GLY A 59 -17.03 2.56 -17.00
CA GLY A 59 -17.92 3.64 -17.46
C GLY A 59 -17.26 4.68 -18.37
N GLY A 60 -15.96 4.55 -18.64
CA GLY A 60 -15.29 5.24 -19.74
C GLY A 60 -15.55 4.59 -21.10
N PRO A 61 -15.12 5.22 -22.21
CA PRO A 61 -15.28 4.67 -23.56
C PRO A 61 -14.54 3.33 -23.74
N VAL A 62 -13.45 3.13 -22.99
CA VAL A 62 -12.70 1.88 -22.94
C VAL A 62 -12.46 1.53 -21.46
N PRO A 63 -12.88 0.35 -20.98
CA PRO A 63 -12.51 -0.12 -19.64
C PRO A 63 -11.00 -0.25 -19.55
N THR A 64 -10.40 0.32 -18.50
CA THR A 64 -8.95 0.29 -18.30
C THR A 64 -8.62 -0.31 -16.95
N LYS A 65 -7.66 -1.22 -16.92
CA LYS A 65 -7.03 -1.74 -15.71
C LYS A 65 -5.59 -1.28 -15.66
N ALA A 66 -5.13 -0.97 -14.46
CA ALA A 66 -3.73 -0.72 -14.16
C ALA A 66 -3.31 -1.60 -12.99
N SER A 67 -2.07 -2.08 -13.00
CA SER A 67 -1.45 -2.68 -11.82
C SER A 67 -0.04 -2.15 -11.65
N TYR A 68 0.39 -2.01 -10.41
CA TYR A 68 1.72 -1.52 -10.06
C TYR A 68 2.11 -1.95 -8.65
N THR A 69 3.40 -1.85 -8.38
CA THR A 69 3.99 -2.18 -7.08
C THR A 69 4.86 -1.04 -6.59
N GLY A 70 5.14 -1.04 -5.29
CA GLY A 70 5.95 0.00 -4.68
C GLY A 70 6.31 -0.33 -3.24
N THR A 71 6.88 0.66 -2.58
CA THR A 71 7.18 0.63 -1.15
C THR A 71 6.35 1.66 -0.41
N TYR A 72 6.12 1.43 0.88
CA TYR A 72 5.44 2.36 1.73
C TYR A 72 6.16 2.51 3.07
N LYS A 73 5.97 3.65 3.70
CA LYS A 73 6.36 3.93 5.08
C LYS A 73 5.18 4.55 5.79
N LEU A 74 4.87 4.04 6.98
CA LEU A 74 3.86 4.61 7.85
C LEU A 74 4.55 5.15 9.10
N ASP A 75 4.50 6.46 9.30
CA ASP A 75 4.95 7.11 10.53
C ASP A 75 3.72 7.68 11.25
N LYS A 76 3.30 7.00 12.32
CA LYS A 76 1.98 7.21 12.96
C LYS A 76 0.86 7.03 11.92
N ASP A 77 0.27 8.14 11.47
CA ASP A 77 -0.79 8.17 10.47
C ASP A 77 -0.35 8.83 9.17
N ASP A 78 0.92 9.22 9.04
CA ASP A 78 1.44 9.79 7.80
C ASP A 78 1.98 8.64 6.92
N LEU A 79 1.21 8.31 5.87
CA LEU A 79 1.53 7.27 4.90
C LEU A 79 2.27 7.87 3.72
N THR A 80 3.52 7.45 3.51
CA THR A 80 4.28 7.74 2.30
C THR A 80 4.33 6.50 1.42
N THR A 81 3.98 6.62 0.15
CA THR A 81 4.06 5.55 -0.85
C THR A 81 4.98 5.97 -2.00
N THR A 82 5.77 5.03 -2.49
CA THR A 82 6.68 5.20 -3.63
C THR A 82 6.42 4.08 -4.61
N VAL A 83 5.91 4.41 -5.80
CA VAL A 83 5.66 3.43 -6.86
C VAL A 83 6.95 3.15 -7.64
N ASP A 84 7.18 1.89 -8.01
CA ASP A 84 8.19 1.54 -9.02
C ASP A 84 7.56 1.67 -10.43
N PRO A 85 7.96 2.68 -11.21
CA PRO A 85 7.36 2.95 -12.53
C PRO A 85 7.56 1.80 -13.52
N LYS A 86 8.58 0.95 -13.32
CA LYS A 86 8.84 -0.20 -14.19
C LYS A 86 7.79 -1.30 -14.04
N THR A 87 7.06 -1.28 -12.93
CA THR A 87 6.05 -2.30 -12.59
C THR A 87 4.64 -1.92 -13.03
N VAL A 88 4.47 -0.72 -13.61
CA VAL A 88 3.18 -0.26 -14.12
C VAL A 88 2.81 -1.04 -15.39
N VAL A 89 1.70 -1.78 -15.31
CA VAL A 89 1.10 -2.52 -16.41
C VAL A 89 -0.30 -1.96 -16.64
N LEU A 90 -0.66 -1.75 -17.92
CA LEU A 90 -1.99 -1.32 -18.34
C LEU A 90 -2.64 -2.38 -19.20
N ASP A 91 -3.96 -2.51 -19.07
CA ASP A 91 -4.81 -3.32 -19.92
C ASP A 91 -6.08 -2.53 -20.29
N PRO A 92 -6.28 -2.15 -21.56
CA PRO A 92 -5.38 -2.40 -22.69
C PRO A 92 -4.05 -1.59 -22.58
N PRO A 93 -2.96 -2.04 -23.21
CA PRO A 93 -1.70 -1.29 -23.23
C PRO A 93 -1.83 0.06 -23.94
N ASP A 94 -1.39 1.13 -23.28
CA ASP A 94 -1.32 2.49 -23.83
C ASP A 94 -0.12 3.21 -23.21
N ASP A 95 0.94 3.46 -23.99
CA ASP A 95 2.17 4.07 -23.49
C ASP A 95 1.99 5.54 -23.09
N ASN A 96 1.08 6.28 -23.74
CA ASN A 96 0.80 7.67 -23.39
C ASN A 96 0.09 7.73 -22.03
N PHE A 97 -0.93 6.89 -21.84
CA PHE A 97 -1.62 6.77 -20.57
C PHE A 97 -0.69 6.24 -19.49
N LYS A 98 0.18 5.26 -19.81
CA LYS A 98 1.18 4.73 -18.88
C LYS A 98 2.13 5.82 -18.39
N ASN A 99 2.66 6.63 -19.29
CA ASN A 99 3.55 7.74 -18.95
C ASN A 99 2.86 8.79 -18.09
N MET A 100 1.58 9.07 -18.36
CA MET A 100 0.77 9.96 -17.52
C MET A 100 0.58 9.37 -16.11
N VAL A 101 0.19 8.10 -15.99
CA VAL A 101 0.03 7.40 -14.71
C VAL A 101 1.33 7.39 -13.92
N VAL A 102 2.45 7.00 -14.55
CA VAL A 102 3.78 7.03 -13.94
C VAL A 102 4.14 8.44 -13.47
N GLY A 103 3.85 9.46 -14.27
CA GLY A 103 4.07 10.86 -13.91
C GLY A 103 3.29 11.32 -12.67
N SER A 104 2.07 10.80 -12.48
CA SER A 104 1.20 11.07 -11.34
C SER A 104 1.51 10.23 -10.09
N LEU A 105 2.07 9.03 -10.26
CA LEU A 105 2.37 8.08 -9.18
C LEU A 105 3.73 8.30 -8.50
N LYS A 106 4.35 9.47 -8.67
CA LYS A 106 5.53 9.88 -7.88
C LYS A 106 5.26 9.75 -6.38
N SER A 107 6.32 9.67 -5.57
CA SER A 107 6.20 9.54 -4.11
C SER A 107 5.10 10.44 -3.54
N GLN A 108 4.09 9.85 -2.93
CA GLN A 108 2.95 10.56 -2.35
C GLN A 108 2.96 10.38 -0.84
N THR A 109 2.71 11.47 -0.11
CA THR A 109 2.50 11.43 1.34
C THR A 109 1.10 11.94 1.66
N ALA A 110 0.34 11.15 2.41
CA ALA A 110 -1.00 11.50 2.84
C ALA A 110 -1.21 11.13 4.32
N LYS A 111 -1.97 11.94 5.02
CA LYS A 111 -2.40 11.64 6.39
C LYS A 111 -3.62 10.73 6.36
N LEU A 112 -3.51 9.57 6.99
CA LEU A 112 -4.60 8.63 7.20
C LEU A 112 -5.53 9.15 8.31
N SER A 113 -6.83 9.05 8.08
CA SER A 113 -7.85 9.19 9.12
C SER A 113 -8.54 7.84 9.29
N TRP A 114 -8.32 7.19 10.44
CA TRP A 114 -8.92 5.89 10.75
C TRP A 114 -10.37 6.03 11.20
N ASN A 115 -11.25 5.17 10.68
CA ASN A 115 -12.63 5.01 11.13
C ASN A 115 -12.84 3.56 11.59
N GLY A 116 -12.23 3.19 12.70
CA GLY A 116 -12.16 1.81 13.19
C GLY A 116 -11.02 1.00 12.58
N GLU A 117 -11.07 -0.33 12.72
CA GLU A 117 -9.99 -1.23 12.29
C GLU A 117 -10.10 -1.66 10.81
N SER A 118 -11.28 -1.51 10.22
CA SER A 118 -11.60 -1.97 8.87
C SER A 118 -11.85 -0.84 7.88
N GLN A 119 -11.58 0.41 8.26
CA GLN A 119 -11.76 1.57 7.38
C GLN A 119 -10.78 2.69 7.70
N PHE A 120 -10.23 3.32 6.67
CA PHE A 120 -9.53 4.59 6.76
C PHE A 120 -9.84 5.48 5.56
N SER A 121 -9.46 6.74 5.63
CA SER A 121 -9.58 7.66 4.51
C SER A 121 -8.34 8.51 4.32
N ILE A 122 -8.11 8.98 3.09
CA ILE A 122 -7.06 9.92 2.74
C ILE A 122 -7.63 11.13 1.97
N PRO A 123 -7.08 12.33 2.17
CA PRO A 123 -7.42 13.48 1.34
C PRO A 123 -6.80 13.34 -0.06
N ALA A 124 -7.57 13.62 -1.10
CA ALA A 124 -7.13 13.66 -2.48
C ALA A 124 -7.72 14.89 -3.18
N GLY A 125 -7.04 16.04 -3.06
CA GLY A 125 -7.58 17.31 -3.53
C GLY A 125 -8.86 17.71 -2.78
N PRO A 126 -9.97 18.09 -3.46
CA PRO A 126 -11.23 18.49 -2.82
C PRO A 126 -12.04 17.31 -2.29
N MET A 127 -11.62 16.07 -2.55
CA MET A 127 -12.34 14.86 -2.18
C MET A 127 -11.59 14.06 -1.13
N THR A 128 -12.33 13.20 -0.43
CA THR A 128 -11.78 12.20 0.50
C THR A 128 -12.00 10.82 -0.09
N VAL A 129 -10.94 10.03 -0.19
CA VAL A 129 -11.00 8.64 -0.66
C VAL A 129 -11.10 7.73 0.56
N VAL A 130 -12.16 6.94 0.63
CA VAL A 130 -12.40 5.99 1.72
C VAL A 130 -11.96 4.60 1.28
N PHE A 131 -11.12 3.96 2.08
CA PHE A 131 -10.62 2.61 1.90
C PHE A 131 -11.25 1.69 2.94
N ASN A 132 -11.88 0.61 2.48
CA ASN A 132 -12.46 -0.43 3.30
C ASN A 132 -11.57 -1.68 3.24
N LYS A 133 -11.42 -2.35 4.37
CA LYS A 133 -10.69 -3.61 4.45
C LYS A 133 -11.47 -4.70 3.69
N LYS A 134 -10.75 -5.47 2.89
CA LYS A 134 -11.30 -6.55 2.08
C LYS A 134 -11.24 -7.90 2.78
#